data_AF-A0A496SDU8-F1
#
_entry.id   AF-A0A496SDU8-F1
#
_cell.length_a   1.000
_cell.length_b   1.000
_cell.length_c   1.000
_cell.angle_alpha   90.00
_cell.angle_beta   90.00
_cell.angle_gamma   90.00
#
_symmetry.space_group_name_H-M   'P 1'
#
loop_
_entity.id
_entity.type
_entity.pdbx_description
1 polymer ?
#
loop_
_entity_poly.entity_id
_entity_poly.type
_entity_poly.pdbx_seq_one_letter_code
_entity_poly.pdbx_strand_id
1 'polypeptide(L)' 'MAEFVNPFSGMVPTRKMTKGELTRALRMCLSAEEEAVHLYEALADATEDALAKKVLKDIADEE' A
#
# COMPACT_ATOMS: atom_id res chain seq x y z
N MET A 1 4.59 -4.57 -3.15
CA MET A 1 5.91 -4.05 -3.56
C MET A 1 7.03 -4.68 -2.74
N ALA A 2 8.22 -4.86 -3.30
CA ALA A 2 9.32 -5.49 -2.59
C ALA A 2 10.24 -4.44 -1.94
N GLU A 3 10.28 -4.40 -0.60
CA GLU A 3 11.31 -3.64 0.12
C GLU A 3 12.46 -4.56 0.55
N PHE A 4 13.44 -4.72 -0.35
CA PHE A 4 14.65 -5.52 -0.15
C PHE A 4 15.60 -4.99 0.94
N VAL A 5 15.30 -3.84 1.57
CA VAL A 5 16.19 -3.15 2.52
C VAL A 5 15.84 -3.40 4.00
N ASN A 6 14.74 -4.11 4.29
CA ASN A 6 14.27 -4.33 5.65
C ASN A 6 14.44 -5.81 6.10
N PRO A 7 15.48 -6.14 6.91
CA PRO A 7 15.70 -7.52 7.37
C PRO A 7 14.66 -7.99 8.39
N PHE A 8 13.71 -7.14 8.79
CA PHE A 8 12.63 -7.49 9.72
C PHE A 8 11.29 -7.76 9.03
N SER A 9 11.25 -7.81 7.69
CA SER A 9 10.09 -8.31 6.96
C SER A 9 9.72 -9.70 7.46
N GLY A 10 8.59 -9.82 8.17
CA GLY A 10 8.09 -11.07 8.74
C GLY A 10 8.66 -11.46 10.12
N MET A 11 9.57 -10.70 10.71
CA MET A 11 10.09 -10.96 12.07
C MET A 11 9.40 -10.05 13.08
N VAL A 12 8.56 -10.60 13.95
CA VAL A 12 8.07 -9.87 15.12
C VAL A 12 9.27 -9.62 16.04
N PRO A 13 9.67 -8.36 16.29
CA PRO A 13 10.81 -8.10 17.15
C PRO A 13 10.51 -8.66 18.55
N THR A 14 11.54 -9.10 19.28
CA THR A 14 11.39 -9.62 20.65
C THR A 14 10.84 -8.58 21.64
N ARG A 15 10.78 -7.31 21.22
CA ARG A 15 10.13 -6.19 21.90
C ARG A 15 9.06 -5.55 21.02
N LYS A 16 8.12 -4.83 21.63
CA LYS A 16 7.19 -3.96 20.91
C LYS A 16 7.93 -2.77 20.26
N MET A 17 7.31 -2.20 19.22
CA MET A 17 7.79 -0.97 18.61
C MET A 17 7.77 0.16 19.63
N THR A 18 8.81 0.98 19.62
CA THR A 18 8.78 2.28 20.29
C THR A 18 7.80 3.21 19.55
N LYS A 19 7.36 4.29 20.20
CA LYS A 19 6.48 5.29 19.57
C LYS A 19 7.06 5.82 18.25
N GLY A 20 8.37 6.09 18.21
CA GLY A 20 9.04 6.58 17.00
C GLY A 20 9.08 5.56 15.86
N GLU A 21 9.28 4.28 16.17
CA GLU A 21 9.23 3.20 15.17
C GLU A 21 7.82 2.99 14.63
N LEU A 22 6.81 3.00 15.51
CA LEU A 22 5.41 2.90 15.10
C LEU A 22 5.03 4.07 14.19
N THR A 23 5.42 5.30 14.54
CA THR A 23 5.17 6.48 13.69
C THR A 23 5.83 6.36 12.32
N ARG A 24 7.05 5.81 12.22
CA ARG A 24 7.69 5.57 10.92
C ARG A 24 6.97 4.49 10.12
N ALA A 25 6.58 3.39 10.77
CA ALA A 25 5.83 2.31 10.11
C ALA A 25 4.49 2.81 9.57
N LEU A 26 3.74 3.60 10.34
CA LEU A 26 2.47 4.18 9.87
C LEU A 26 2.66 5.10 8.65
N ARG A 27 3.75 5.86 8.57
CA ARG A 27 4.06 6.68 7.39
C ARG A 27 4.36 5.82 6.16
N MET A 28 5.04 4.69 6.36
CA MET A 28 5.30 3.74 5.28
C MET A 28 4.02 3.05 4.81
N CYS A 29 3.13 2.65 5.73
CA CYS A 29 1.81 2.13 5.39
C CYS A 29 1.02 3.16 4.57
N LEU A 30 0.91 4.40 5.06
CA LEU A 30 0.21 5.45 4.31
C LEU A 30 0.80 5.67 2.92
N SER A 31 2.12 5.73 2.79
CA SER A 31 2.77 5.87 1.48
C SER A 31 2.48 4.68 0.55
N ALA A 32 2.34 3.47 1.08
CA ALA A 32 2.06 2.28 0.29
C ALA A 32 0.61 2.27 -0.22
N GLU A 33 -0.35 2.70 0.60
CA GLU A 33 -1.75 2.80 0.17
C GLU A 33 -1.91 3.91 -0.88
N GLU A 34 -1.31 5.09 -0.68
CA GLU A 34 -1.35 6.18 -1.68
C GLU A 34 -0.73 5.75 -3.03
N GLU A 35 0.32 4.93 -3.01
CA GLU A 35 0.89 4.36 -4.24
C GLU A 35 -0.04 3.32 -4.88
N ALA A 36 -0.75 2.52 -4.07
CA ALA A 36 -1.74 1.56 -4.54
C ALA A 36 -2.94 2.27 -5.20
N VAL A 37 -3.51 3.29 -4.55
CA VAL A 37 -4.57 4.16 -5.10
C VAL A 37 -4.14 4.70 -6.46
N HIS A 38 -2.97 5.35 -6.52
CA HIS A 38 -2.45 5.93 -7.76
C HIS A 38 -2.34 4.88 -8.88
N LEU A 39 -1.82 3.68 -8.56
CA LEU A 39 -1.69 2.59 -9.52
C LEU A 39 -3.05 2.11 -10.05
N TYR A 40 -4.03 1.89 -9.15
CA TYR A 40 -5.35 1.40 -9.55
C TYR A 40 -6.12 2.43 -10.38
N GLU A 41 -6.09 3.70 -10.00
CA GLU A 41 -6.70 4.78 -10.78
C GLU A 41 -6.06 4.89 -12.17
N ALA A 42 -4.72 4.86 -12.27
CA ALA A 42 -4.03 4.92 -13.55
C ALA A 42 -4.39 3.74 -14.47
N LEU A 43 -4.52 2.53 -13.92
CA LEU A 43 -4.96 1.36 -14.68
C LEU A 43 -6.43 1.46 -15.11
N ALA A 44 -7.29 2.00 -14.25
CA ALA A 44 -8.69 2.25 -14.58
C ALA A 44 -8.83 3.26 -15.72
N ASP A 45 -8.02 4.31 -15.73
CA ASP A 45 -8.01 5.32 -16.79
C ASP A 45 -7.42 4.78 -18.11
N ALA A 46 -6.49 3.82 -18.04
CA ALA A 46 -5.79 3.27 -19.21
C ALA A 46 -6.49 2.09 -19.91
N THR A 47 -7.51 1.49 -19.30
CA THR A 47 -8.26 0.36 -19.91
C THR A 47 -9.53 0.84 -20.62
N GLU A 48 -10.13 0.02 -21.47
CA GLU A 48 -11.48 0.25 -22.03
C GLU A 48 -12.51 -0.78 -21.55
N ASP A 49 -12.08 -1.79 -20.77
CA ASP A 49 -12.98 -2.78 -20.19
C ASP A 49 -13.79 -2.16 -19.03
N ALA A 50 -15.11 -2.09 -19.19
CA ALA A 50 -16.00 -1.44 -18.24
C ALA A 50 -16.06 -2.15 -16.88
N LEU A 51 -15.91 -3.48 -16.84
CA LEU A 51 -15.90 -4.22 -15.58
C LEU A 51 -14.57 -3.98 -14.84
N ALA A 52 -13.45 -4.02 -15.56
CA ALA A 52 -12.15 -3.74 -14.98
C ALA A 52 -12.08 -2.32 -14.40
N LYS A 53 -12.59 -1.29 -15.13
CA LYS A 53 -12.70 0.08 -14.60
C LYS A 53 -13.44 0.14 -13.27
N LYS A 54 -14.60 -0.54 -13.19
CA LYS A 54 -15.43 -0.53 -11.98
C LYS A 54 -14.69 -1.15 -10.81
N VAL A 55 -14.09 -2.33 -11.01
CA VAL A 55 -13.37 -3.05 -9.94
C VAL A 55 -12.15 -2.26 -9.49
N LEU A 56 -11.35 -1.71 -10.41
CA LEU A 56 -10.15 -0.95 -10.05
C LEU A 56 -10.47 0.32 -9.26
N LYS A 57 -11.56 1.03 -9.60
CA LYS A 57 -12.00 2.21 -8.84
C LYS A 57 -12.55 1.84 -7.47
N ASP A 58 -13.31 0.74 -7.37
CA ASP A 58 -13.81 0.23 -6.10
C ASP A 58 -12.67 -0.14 -5.15
N ILE A 59 -11.63 -0.80 -5.66
CA ILE A 59 -10.41 -1.11 -4.89
C ILE A 59 -9.71 0.20 -4.48
N ALA A 60 -9.52 1.15 -5.39
CA ALA A 60 -8.88 2.43 -5.07
C ALA A 60 -9.62 3.23 -3.99
N ASP A 61 -10.95 3.14 -3.91
CA ASP A 61 -11.76 3.80 -2.87
C ASP A 61 -11.71 3.07 -1.51
N GLU A 62 -11.26 1.81 -1.48
CA GLU A 62 -11.10 1.01 -0.25
C GLU A 62 -9.75 1.21 0.45
N GLU A 63 -8.70 1.58 -0.29
CA GLU A 63 -7.36 1.87 0.26
C GLU A 63 -7.27 3.27 0.89
#